data_AF-A0AAE4BUV2-F1
#
_entry.id   AF-A0AAE4BUV2-F1
#
_cell.length_a   1.000
_cell.length_b   1.000
_cell.length_c   1.000
_cell.angle_alpha   90.00
_cell.angle_beta   90.00
_cell.angle_gamma   90.00
#
_symmetry.space_group_name_H-M   'P 1'
#
loop_
_entity.id
_entity.type
_entity.pdbx_description
1 polymer ?
#
loop_
_entity_poly.entity_id
_entity_poly.type
_entity_poly.pdbx_seq_one_letter_code
_entity_poly.pdbx_strand_id
1 'polypeptide(L)'
;MTQRTHAIFSGLATLAACLGTATAHAQAVDQPRSPLADAQLTWQQCAALGNSNEARLACFDRWAQQQTLPSVSVPVAPPVLANTQPAPPVDASIPATRVISVDTNEGCRDRQYSALSRFWELENGTDCGTFGFRGYRPLNVSASAASSKPGTPTSPSEGHTGTPVAYQANEMRIGLSVRTKIAQGLLTQNEPARKDSLWFAYSQQSTWQLFNGSISRPFRTTDHEPELMYVYPLDFNLPGGWRWRYAGVGVVHQSNGQSLPLSRSWNRVYLMGGAELGDRFTVTGRIWQRMSEEAAKDDNPDISNYIGRAEVTGRWNFNRDNTLGITVRNNLRESGRGSVRLEWLKAIGDSTKSNLRFHTQLFHGYGDTLVDYNRKRTVLSIGLSLVDF
;
A
#
# COMPACT_ATOMS: atom_id res chain seq x y z
N MET A 1 44.17 -72.55 13.28
CA MET A 1 44.06 -71.83 11.99
C MET A 1 45.16 -70.78 11.96
N THR A 2 46.34 -71.11 11.47
CA THR A 2 46.79 -70.80 10.09
C THR A 2 46.62 -69.32 9.75
N GLN A 3 47.70 -68.53 9.84
CA GLN A 3 48.59 -68.17 8.70
C GLN A 3 48.09 -66.85 8.05
N ARG A 4 48.89 -65.87 7.62
CA ARG A 4 50.32 -65.75 7.28
C ARG A 4 50.58 -64.23 7.11
N THR A 5 51.61 -63.64 7.73
CA THR A 5 52.94 -63.29 7.16
C THR A 5 52.86 -62.51 5.84
N HIS A 6 53.71 -61.54 5.50
CA HIS A 6 54.80 -60.79 6.11
C HIS A 6 55.26 -59.82 4.99
N ALA A 7 56.08 -58.84 5.36
CA ALA A 7 57.32 -58.51 4.62
C ALA A 7 57.22 -57.67 3.32
N ILE A 8 58.16 -56.78 2.95
CA ILE A 8 59.36 -56.18 3.57
C ILE A 8 60.03 -55.31 2.46
N PHE A 9 60.75 -54.25 2.87
CA PHE A 9 61.94 -53.65 2.20
C PHE A 9 61.74 -52.82 0.91
N SER A 10 62.62 -51.91 0.49
CA SER A 10 63.77 -51.15 1.02
C SER A 10 64.35 -50.32 -0.14
N GLY A 11 65.21 -49.34 0.15
CA GLY A 11 66.24 -48.84 -0.78
C GLY A 11 66.14 -47.33 -1.06
N LEU A 12 66.84 -46.44 -0.34
CA LEU A 12 68.26 -46.05 -0.44
C LEU A 12 68.72 -45.49 -1.81
N ALA A 13 69.24 -44.25 -1.72
CA ALA A 13 70.44 -43.70 -2.38
C ALA A 13 70.24 -43.06 -3.77
N THR A 14 70.81 -41.91 -4.18
CA THR A 14 72.00 -41.15 -3.73
C THR A 14 72.17 -39.86 -4.57
N LEU A 15 72.95 -38.89 -4.04
CA LEU A 15 73.77 -37.83 -4.73
C LEU A 15 73.05 -36.76 -5.58
N ALA A 16 73.55 -35.53 -5.79
CA ALA A 16 74.53 -34.64 -5.16
C ALA A 16 74.43 -33.28 -5.89
N ALA A 17 74.97 -32.24 -5.26
CA ALA A 17 74.89 -30.81 -5.58
C ALA A 17 75.35 -30.35 -6.98
N CYS A 18 74.79 -29.21 -7.42
CA CYS A 18 75.52 -28.15 -8.14
C CYS A 18 74.87 -26.78 -7.87
N LEU A 19 75.70 -25.82 -7.44
CA LEU A 19 75.38 -24.41 -7.22
C LEU A 19 75.24 -23.65 -8.56
N GLY A 20 74.36 -22.64 -8.58
CA GLY A 20 74.29 -21.64 -9.64
C GLY A 20 73.42 -20.46 -9.23
N THR A 21 74.05 -19.40 -8.71
CA THR A 21 73.44 -18.08 -8.51
C THR A 21 73.36 -17.34 -9.84
N ALA A 22 72.15 -17.02 -10.31
CA ALA A 22 71.93 -16.08 -11.40
C ALA A 22 70.85 -15.08 -11.00
N THR A 23 71.27 -13.84 -10.72
CA THR A 23 70.41 -12.66 -10.61
C THR A 23 69.93 -12.27 -12.00
N ALA A 24 68.65 -12.50 -12.31
CA ALA A 24 68.05 -12.01 -13.54
C ALA A 24 67.45 -10.61 -13.31
N HIS A 25 68.10 -9.59 -13.88
CA HIS A 25 67.49 -8.29 -14.11
C HIS A 25 66.43 -8.44 -15.21
N ALA A 26 65.16 -8.21 -14.87
CA ALA A 26 64.10 -8.08 -15.87
C ALA A 26 64.27 -6.72 -16.57
N GLN A 27 64.73 -6.75 -17.82
CA GLN A 27 64.62 -5.61 -18.74
C GLN A 27 63.17 -5.54 -19.22
N ALA A 28 62.53 -4.39 -19.04
CA ALA A 28 61.22 -4.12 -19.63
C ALA A 28 61.37 -4.07 -21.16
N VAL A 29 60.73 -5.01 -21.85
CA VAL A 29 60.57 -4.98 -23.30
C VAL A 29 59.42 -4.01 -23.60
N ASP A 30 59.73 -2.95 -24.33
CA ASP A 30 58.75 -1.98 -24.83
C ASP A 30 57.80 -2.69 -25.81
N GLN A 31 56.56 -2.95 -25.38
CA GLN A 31 55.52 -3.43 -26.29
C GLN A 31 54.97 -2.26 -27.12
N PRO A 32 54.75 -2.43 -28.43
CA PRO A 32 54.15 -1.39 -29.24
C PRO A 32 52.74 -1.06 -28.72
N ARG A 33 52.44 0.24 -28.66
CA ARG A 33 51.13 0.75 -28.24
C ARG A 33 50.02 0.07 -29.05
N SER A 34 49.08 -0.56 -28.34
CA SER A 34 47.88 -1.13 -28.95
C SER A 34 47.06 -0.01 -29.63
N PRO A 35 46.61 -0.18 -30.88
CA PRO A 35 45.84 0.83 -31.61
C PRO A 35 44.44 1.11 -31.01
N LEU A 36 44.09 0.46 -29.90
CA LEU A 36 42.87 0.69 -29.12
C LEU A 36 43.03 1.75 -28.01
N ALA A 37 44.22 2.31 -27.82
CA ALA A 37 44.45 3.33 -26.79
C ALA A 37 43.89 4.72 -27.17
N ASP A 38 43.63 4.98 -28.46
CA ASP A 38 43.28 6.32 -28.98
C ASP A 38 41.91 6.39 -29.68
N ALA A 39 41.09 5.33 -29.64
CA ALA A 39 39.75 5.36 -30.21
C ALA A 39 38.71 5.68 -29.12
N GLN A 40 37.96 6.78 -29.29
CA GLN A 40 36.77 7.07 -28.49
C GLN A 40 35.87 5.83 -28.46
N LEU A 41 35.64 5.28 -27.27
CA LEU A 41 34.76 4.13 -27.11
C LEU A 41 33.36 4.54 -27.59
N THR A 42 32.68 3.72 -28.38
CA THR A 42 31.28 3.99 -28.76
C THR A 42 30.35 3.01 -28.06
N TRP A 43 29.11 3.44 -27.78
CA TRP A 43 28.10 2.59 -27.15
C TRP A 43 27.80 1.32 -27.98
N GLN A 44 27.97 1.38 -29.30
CA GLN A 44 27.78 0.25 -30.23
C GLN A 44 28.84 -0.84 -30.02
N GLN A 45 30.07 -0.46 -29.67
CA GLN A 45 31.13 -1.42 -29.34
C GLN A 45 30.82 -2.17 -28.05
N CYS A 46 30.27 -1.49 -27.04
CA CYS A 46 29.82 -2.17 -25.82
C CYS A 46 28.62 -3.08 -26.07
N ALA A 47 27.66 -2.66 -26.92
CA ALA A 47 26.51 -3.48 -27.26
C ALA A 47 26.87 -4.79 -27.97
N ALA A 48 27.99 -4.83 -28.71
CA ALA A 48 28.47 -6.01 -29.43
C ALA A 48 29.08 -7.10 -28.51
N LEU A 49 29.35 -6.81 -27.22
CA LEU A 49 29.92 -7.75 -26.24
C LEU A 49 28.91 -8.78 -25.70
N GLY A 50 28.01 -9.28 -26.55
CA GLY A 50 26.75 -9.96 -26.19
C GLY A 50 26.84 -11.23 -25.34
N ASN A 51 28.02 -11.78 -25.10
CA ASN A 51 28.18 -13.08 -24.42
C ASN A 51 28.79 -13.00 -23.00
N SER A 52 29.16 -11.81 -22.51
CA SER A 52 29.61 -11.64 -21.12
C SER A 52 29.03 -10.37 -20.51
N ASN A 53 28.09 -10.54 -19.58
CA ASN A 53 27.39 -9.42 -18.94
C ASN A 53 28.35 -8.53 -18.14
N GLU A 54 29.34 -9.10 -17.45
CA GLU A 54 30.32 -8.32 -16.68
C GLU A 54 31.19 -7.44 -17.59
N ALA A 55 31.72 -7.98 -18.70
CA ALA A 55 32.56 -7.19 -19.61
C ALA A 55 31.74 -6.13 -20.36
N ARG A 56 30.47 -6.43 -20.64
CA ARG A 56 29.54 -5.47 -21.25
C ARG A 56 29.26 -4.29 -20.32
N LEU A 57 28.95 -4.57 -19.05
CA LEU A 57 28.71 -3.54 -18.03
C LEU A 57 29.95 -2.67 -17.83
N ALA A 58 31.13 -3.28 -17.62
CA ALA A 58 32.39 -2.56 -17.45
C ALA A 58 32.80 -1.73 -18.69
N CYS A 59 32.30 -2.08 -19.88
CA CYS A 59 32.47 -1.28 -21.10
C CYS A 59 31.57 -0.04 -21.06
N PHE A 60 30.29 -0.20 -20.74
CA PHE A 60 29.35 0.92 -20.64
C PHE A 60 29.73 1.91 -19.54
N ASP A 61 30.26 1.44 -18.41
CA ASP A 61 30.74 2.30 -17.32
C ASP A 61 31.90 3.21 -17.78
N ARG A 62 32.86 2.64 -18.52
CA ARG A 62 33.98 3.41 -19.11
C ARG A 62 33.51 4.38 -20.18
N TRP A 63 32.59 3.96 -21.04
CA TRP A 63 31.99 4.84 -22.04
C TRP A 63 31.29 6.04 -21.39
N ALA A 64 30.52 5.81 -20.32
CA ALA A 64 29.82 6.88 -19.59
C ALA A 64 30.79 7.87 -18.93
N GLN A 65 31.91 7.38 -18.37
CA GLN A 65 32.97 8.22 -17.81
C GLN A 65 33.64 9.11 -18.88
N GLN A 66 33.65 8.70 -20.15
CA GLN A 66 34.16 9.54 -21.24
C GLN A 66 33.18 10.65 -21.68
N GLN A 67 31.91 10.60 -21.25
CA GLN A 67 30.90 11.61 -21.59
C GLN A 67 30.85 12.79 -20.62
N THR A 68 31.64 12.78 -19.52
CA THR A 68 31.74 13.94 -18.63
C THR A 68 32.55 15.04 -19.32
N LEU A 69 31.83 16.01 -19.89
CA LEU A 69 32.42 17.22 -20.48
C LEU A 69 33.24 18.00 -19.43
N PRO A 70 34.41 18.56 -19.80
CA PRO A 70 35.12 19.49 -18.92
C PRO A 70 34.25 20.73 -18.66
N SER A 71 34.37 21.28 -17.45
CA SER A 71 33.69 22.51 -17.04
C SER A 71 33.98 23.64 -18.04
N VAL A 72 32.92 24.14 -18.69
CA VAL A 72 33.01 25.27 -19.61
C VAL A 72 33.39 26.52 -18.81
N SER A 73 34.54 27.11 -19.10
CA SER A 73 34.86 28.49 -18.74
C SER A 73 34.00 29.42 -19.62
N VAL A 74 33.13 30.21 -18.99
CA VAL A 74 32.23 31.14 -19.68
C VAL A 74 33.05 32.33 -20.20
N PRO A 75 33.03 32.65 -21.51
CA PRO A 75 33.62 33.89 -22.02
C PRO A 75 32.77 35.09 -21.63
N VAL A 76 33.43 36.22 -21.33
CA VAL A 76 32.76 37.51 -21.08
C VAL A 76 32.07 37.98 -22.36
N ALA A 77 30.76 38.26 -22.30
CA ALA A 77 29.95 38.73 -23.41
C ALA A 77 30.12 40.24 -23.67
N PRO A 78 30.07 40.70 -24.94
CA PRO A 78 30.09 42.13 -25.27
C PRO A 78 28.76 42.82 -24.94
N PRO A 79 28.75 44.15 -24.70
CA PRO A 79 27.62 44.84 -24.10
C PRO A 79 26.64 45.33 -25.16
N VAL A 80 25.58 44.57 -25.47
CA VAL A 80 24.40 45.15 -26.13
C VAL A 80 23.12 44.41 -25.71
N LEU A 81 22.09 45.19 -25.37
CA LEU A 81 20.71 44.83 -24.99
C LEU A 81 20.49 44.35 -23.54
N ALA A 82 20.66 45.30 -22.62
CA ALA A 82 20.01 45.29 -21.32
C ALA A 82 18.51 45.53 -21.48
N ASN A 83 17.70 44.49 -21.27
CA ASN A 83 16.37 44.57 -20.64
C ASN A 83 15.78 43.16 -20.45
N THR A 84 16.38 42.39 -19.56
CA THR A 84 15.67 41.34 -18.81
C THR A 84 16.17 41.37 -17.38
N GLN A 85 15.24 41.65 -16.48
CA GLN A 85 15.46 41.69 -15.04
C GLN A 85 15.86 40.27 -14.57
N PRO A 86 17.00 40.09 -13.87
CA PRO A 86 17.40 38.77 -13.39
C PRO A 86 16.43 38.27 -12.32
N ALA A 87 16.12 36.98 -12.36
CA ALA A 87 15.42 36.31 -11.28
C ALA A 87 16.18 36.50 -9.96
N PRO A 88 15.49 36.65 -8.80
CA PRO A 88 16.15 36.84 -7.53
C PRO A 88 17.10 35.67 -7.23
N PRO A 89 18.25 35.93 -6.59
CA PRO A 89 19.24 34.91 -6.29
C PRO A 89 18.64 33.86 -5.34
N VAL A 90 18.86 32.60 -5.68
CA VAL A 90 18.50 31.45 -4.84
C VAL A 90 19.32 31.53 -3.55
N ASP A 91 18.65 31.50 -2.41
CA ASP A 91 19.29 31.58 -1.10
C ASP A 91 20.16 30.34 -0.84
N ALA A 92 21.49 30.54 -0.84
CA ALA A 92 22.49 29.51 -0.62
C ALA A 92 22.59 29.06 0.86
N SER A 93 21.81 29.65 1.77
CA SER A 93 21.73 29.24 3.18
C SER A 93 20.76 28.07 3.40
N ILE A 94 19.96 27.70 2.40
CA ILE A 94 19.13 26.51 2.44
C ILE A 94 20.01 25.32 2.03
N PRO A 95 20.28 24.34 2.92
CA PRO A 95 21.03 23.16 2.53
C PRO A 95 20.27 22.49 1.38
N ALA A 96 20.93 22.37 0.23
CA ALA A 96 20.45 21.58 -0.89
C ALA A 96 20.45 20.10 -0.47
N THR A 97 19.46 19.71 0.34
CA THR A 97 19.03 18.33 0.40
C THR A 97 18.28 18.10 -0.91
N ARG A 98 19.03 17.98 -2.02
CA ARG A 98 18.59 17.07 -3.07
C ARG A 98 18.51 15.73 -2.35
N VAL A 99 17.32 15.40 -1.87
CA VAL A 99 16.94 14.01 -1.72
C VAL A 99 17.18 13.47 -3.12
N ILE A 100 18.30 12.77 -3.29
CA ILE A 100 18.47 11.89 -4.42
C ILE A 100 17.33 10.93 -4.23
N SER A 101 16.24 11.14 -4.97
CA SER A 101 15.28 10.10 -5.24
C SER A 101 16.11 9.03 -5.93
N VAL A 102 16.67 8.11 -5.15
CA VAL A 102 17.04 6.82 -5.68
C VAL A 102 15.73 6.35 -6.27
N ASP A 103 15.69 6.25 -7.60
CA ASP A 103 14.57 5.73 -8.35
C ASP A 103 14.45 4.25 -7.97
N THR A 104 13.98 3.99 -6.76
CA THR A 104 13.42 2.71 -6.42
C THR A 104 12.17 2.65 -7.28
N ASN A 105 12.23 1.90 -8.37
CA ASN A 105 11.14 1.66 -9.33
C ASN A 105 9.85 1.07 -8.68
N GLU A 106 9.75 1.07 -7.35
CA GLU A 106 8.71 0.47 -6.55
C GLU A 106 7.66 1.50 -6.09
N GLY A 107 7.98 2.80 -5.99
CA GLY A 107 7.01 3.87 -5.65
C GLY A 107 6.18 3.57 -4.40
N CYS A 108 4.86 3.56 -4.51
CA CYS A 108 3.93 3.17 -3.44
C CYS A 108 4.13 1.73 -2.90
N ARG A 109 4.96 0.90 -3.53
CA ARG A 109 5.32 -0.45 -3.05
C ARG A 109 6.66 -0.49 -2.31
N ASP A 110 7.41 0.60 -2.31
CA ASP A 110 8.72 0.67 -1.65
C ASP A 110 8.59 0.60 -0.13
N ARG A 111 8.99 -0.55 0.42
CA ARG A 111 8.86 -0.89 1.84
C ARG A 111 9.80 -0.13 2.77
N GLN A 112 10.68 0.73 2.24
CA GLN A 112 11.46 1.66 3.04
C GLN A 112 10.59 2.77 3.66
N TYR A 113 9.50 3.13 2.99
CA TYR A 113 8.49 4.05 3.50
C TYR A 113 7.50 3.33 4.40
N SER A 114 6.81 4.04 5.29
CA SER A 114 5.84 3.43 6.19
C SER A 114 4.53 3.04 5.51
N ALA A 115 3.75 2.16 6.16
CA ALA A 115 2.47 1.70 5.63
C ALA A 115 1.47 2.84 5.33
N LEU A 116 1.37 3.87 6.18
CA LEU A 116 0.47 4.99 5.89
C LEU A 116 1.02 5.88 4.76
N SER A 117 2.34 6.03 4.65
CA SER A 117 2.97 6.80 3.57
C SER A 117 2.72 6.15 2.21
N ARG A 118 2.97 4.84 2.11
CA ARG A 118 2.70 4.06 0.90
C ARG A 118 1.23 4.01 0.54
N PHE A 119 0.36 3.79 1.53
CA PHE A 119 -1.07 3.75 1.29
C PHE A 119 -1.54 5.09 0.74
N TRP A 120 -1.35 6.21 1.43
CA TRP A 120 -1.87 7.49 0.93
C TRP A 120 -0.95 8.23 -0.06
N GLU A 121 0.19 7.65 -0.39
CA GLU A 121 1.22 8.21 -1.28
C GLU A 121 1.60 9.62 -0.84
N LEU A 122 1.98 9.74 0.44
CA LEU A 122 2.11 11.01 1.17
C LEU A 122 3.38 11.80 0.80
N GLU A 123 4.30 11.19 0.07
CA GLU A 123 5.65 11.68 -0.20
C GLU A 123 6.06 11.30 -1.63
N ASN A 124 6.99 12.04 -2.26
CA ASN A 124 7.40 11.79 -3.66
C ASN A 124 7.86 10.34 -3.91
N GLY A 125 8.60 9.74 -2.98
CA GLY A 125 9.09 8.35 -3.13
C GLY A 125 8.01 7.28 -3.00
N THR A 126 6.81 7.65 -2.54
CA THR A 126 5.65 6.75 -2.44
C THR A 126 4.62 6.98 -3.55
N ASP A 127 4.90 7.86 -4.51
CA ASP A 127 3.96 8.19 -5.58
C ASP A 127 3.93 7.10 -6.66
N CYS A 128 2.74 6.55 -6.93
CA CYS A 128 2.47 5.60 -8.01
C CYS A 128 1.68 6.25 -9.17
N GLY A 129 1.55 7.58 -9.19
CA GLY A 129 0.90 8.34 -10.26
C GLY A 129 -0.63 8.35 -10.21
N THR A 130 -1.27 9.13 -11.06
CA THR A 130 -2.73 9.26 -11.08
C THR A 130 -3.42 8.16 -11.91
N PHE A 131 -4.71 7.95 -11.68
CA PHE A 131 -5.61 7.07 -12.44
C PHE A 131 -5.35 5.56 -12.38
N GLY A 132 -4.27 5.10 -11.76
CA GLY A 132 -4.07 3.69 -11.41
C GLY A 132 -4.99 3.20 -10.28
N PHE A 133 -5.50 1.97 -10.38
CA PHE A 133 -6.27 1.36 -9.28
C PHE A 133 -5.36 0.80 -8.19
N ARG A 134 -5.68 1.14 -6.94
CA ARG A 134 -5.13 0.57 -5.70
C ARG A 134 -6.25 -0.13 -4.94
N GLY A 135 -5.90 -1.10 -4.10
CA GLY A 135 -6.83 -1.57 -3.08
C GLY A 135 -7.08 -0.48 -2.03
N TYR A 136 -8.28 -0.51 -1.43
CA TYR A 136 -8.68 0.48 -0.43
C TYR A 136 -9.08 -0.19 0.88
N ARG A 137 -10.13 -1.00 0.88
CA ARG A 137 -10.45 -1.97 1.94
C ARG A 137 -10.11 -3.38 1.44
N PRO A 138 -9.95 -4.40 2.31
CA PRO A 138 -9.63 -5.76 1.84
C PRO A 138 -10.63 -6.27 0.81
N LEU A 139 -10.15 -6.65 -0.38
CA LEU A 139 -10.97 -7.33 -1.38
C LEU A 139 -11.10 -8.78 -0.92
N ASN A 140 -12.31 -9.23 -0.62
CA ASN A 140 -12.50 -10.45 0.14
C ASN A 140 -13.60 -11.34 -0.41
N VAL A 141 -13.42 -12.63 -0.16
CA VAL A 141 -14.45 -13.65 -0.34
C VAL A 141 -14.41 -14.53 0.90
N SER A 142 -15.54 -14.67 1.60
CA SER A 142 -15.62 -15.44 2.83
C SER A 142 -16.95 -16.16 2.99
N ALA A 143 -16.92 -17.29 3.71
CA ALA A 143 -18.12 -17.87 4.27
C ALA A 143 -18.36 -17.24 5.64
N SER A 144 -19.61 -16.92 5.96
CA SER A 144 -20.00 -16.28 7.21
C SER A 144 -21.13 -17.02 7.88
N ALA A 145 -21.12 -17.02 9.21
CA ALA A 145 -22.16 -17.56 10.08
C ALA A 145 -22.54 -16.52 11.12
N ALA A 146 -23.84 -16.24 11.24
CA ALA A 146 -24.38 -15.32 12.21
C ALA A 146 -25.05 -16.05 13.39
N SER A 147 -25.11 -15.40 14.56
CA SER A 147 -25.81 -15.93 15.74
C SER A 147 -27.33 -16.10 15.53
N SER A 148 -27.90 -15.42 14.54
CA SER A 148 -29.32 -15.51 14.18
C SER A 148 -29.51 -15.28 12.68
N LYS A 149 -30.61 -15.81 12.14
CA LYS A 149 -31.05 -15.53 10.76
C LYS A 149 -31.34 -14.02 10.60
N PRO A 150 -31.13 -13.44 9.41
CA PRO A 150 -31.59 -12.09 9.11
C PRO A 150 -33.09 -11.95 9.40
N GLY A 151 -33.46 -10.90 10.13
CA GLY A 151 -34.87 -10.56 10.36
C GLY A 151 -35.46 -9.79 9.19
N THR A 152 -36.77 -9.50 9.26
CA THR A 152 -37.41 -8.60 8.29
C THR A 152 -36.83 -7.18 8.44
N PRO A 153 -36.31 -6.59 7.35
CA PRO A 153 -35.80 -5.22 7.36
C PRO A 153 -36.89 -4.20 7.67
N THR A 154 -36.59 -3.24 8.53
CA THR A 154 -37.50 -2.15 8.92
C THR A 154 -36.74 -0.84 9.04
N SER A 155 -37.44 0.27 8.85
CA SER A 155 -36.98 1.64 9.12
C SER A 155 -38.19 2.45 9.60
N PRO A 156 -38.00 3.55 10.38
CA PRO A 156 -39.10 4.42 10.78
C PRO A 156 -39.84 5.09 9.62
N SER A 157 -39.23 5.15 8.43
CA SER A 157 -39.83 5.78 7.26
C SER A 157 -40.99 4.97 6.69
N GLU A 158 -42.03 5.67 6.23
CA GLU A 158 -43.22 5.05 5.64
C GLU A 158 -42.84 4.17 4.44
N GLY A 159 -43.44 2.98 4.34
CA GLY A 159 -43.17 2.06 3.23
C GLY A 159 -41.82 1.33 3.30
N HIS A 160 -41.02 1.47 4.37
CA HIS A 160 -39.70 0.84 4.49
C HIS A 160 -39.67 -0.44 5.34
N THR A 161 -40.82 -1.12 5.45
CA THR A 161 -40.96 -2.42 6.12
C THR A 161 -41.03 -3.52 5.08
N GLY A 162 -40.02 -4.38 5.06
CA GLY A 162 -39.94 -5.52 4.17
C GLY A 162 -40.96 -6.61 4.48
N THR A 163 -40.99 -7.63 3.63
CA THR A 163 -41.71 -8.87 3.90
C THR A 163 -40.75 -9.93 4.43
N PRO A 164 -41.22 -10.89 5.26
CA PRO A 164 -40.38 -11.99 5.71
C PRO A 164 -39.91 -12.85 4.53
N VAL A 165 -38.62 -13.16 4.51
CA VAL A 165 -38.00 -14.11 3.58
C VAL A 165 -37.28 -15.17 4.40
N ALA A 166 -37.33 -16.43 3.98
CA ALA A 166 -36.74 -17.57 4.67
C ALA A 166 -35.20 -17.64 4.53
N TYR A 167 -34.51 -16.55 4.91
CA TYR A 167 -33.05 -16.48 4.91
C TYR A 167 -32.43 -17.41 5.95
N GLN A 168 -31.21 -17.88 5.65
CA GLN A 168 -30.37 -18.62 6.58
C GLN A 168 -29.37 -17.69 7.26
N ALA A 169 -28.85 -18.13 8.41
CA ALA A 169 -27.82 -17.40 9.15
C ALA A 169 -26.42 -17.52 8.52
N ASN A 170 -26.25 -18.50 7.63
CA ASN A 170 -25.00 -18.75 6.91
C ASN A 170 -25.08 -18.09 5.53
N GLU A 171 -24.09 -17.27 5.21
CA GLU A 171 -24.04 -16.49 3.98
C GLU A 171 -22.62 -16.46 3.43
N MET A 172 -22.44 -16.38 2.12
CA MET A 172 -21.17 -15.98 1.54
C MET A 172 -21.09 -14.45 1.51
N ARG A 173 -19.91 -13.88 1.78
CA ARG A 173 -19.64 -12.45 1.69
C ARG A 173 -18.60 -12.19 0.63
N ILE A 174 -18.84 -11.14 -0.14
CA ILE A 174 -17.93 -10.68 -1.19
C ILE A 174 -17.70 -9.18 -0.97
N GLY A 175 -16.46 -8.79 -0.81
CA GLY A 175 -16.04 -7.40 -0.68
C GLY A 175 -15.15 -7.00 -1.86
N LEU A 176 -15.50 -5.90 -2.51
CA LEU A 176 -14.68 -5.26 -3.55
C LEU A 176 -14.42 -3.83 -3.09
N SER A 177 -13.18 -3.38 -3.12
CA SER A 177 -12.86 -2.03 -2.68
C SER A 177 -11.60 -1.52 -3.34
N VAL A 178 -11.76 -0.47 -4.14
CA VAL A 178 -10.69 0.13 -4.91
C VAL A 178 -10.66 1.63 -4.68
N ARG A 179 -9.49 2.22 -4.86
CA ARG A 179 -9.30 3.66 -4.92
C ARG A 179 -8.36 4.03 -6.05
N THR A 180 -8.50 5.25 -6.53
CA THR A 180 -7.64 5.84 -7.55
C THR A 180 -7.33 7.27 -7.18
N LYS A 181 -6.06 7.64 -7.30
CA LYS A 181 -5.58 9.00 -7.10
C LYS A 181 -5.95 9.79 -8.35
N ILE A 182 -6.76 10.84 -8.21
CA ILE A 182 -7.25 11.64 -9.35
C ILE A 182 -6.51 12.96 -9.53
N ALA A 183 -5.93 13.49 -8.44
CA ALA A 183 -5.06 14.67 -8.48
C ALA A 183 -4.06 14.61 -7.33
N GLN A 184 -2.95 15.35 -7.46
CA GLN A 184 -1.91 15.41 -6.44
C GLN A 184 -1.12 16.70 -6.49
N GLY A 185 -0.45 17.04 -5.39
CA GLY A 185 0.33 18.27 -5.30
C GLY A 185 -0.57 19.50 -5.47
N LEU A 186 -1.79 19.50 -4.93
CA LEU A 186 -2.71 20.62 -5.09
C LEU A 186 -2.25 21.80 -4.21
N LEU A 187 -1.96 21.51 -2.94
CA LEU A 187 -1.47 22.48 -1.95
C LEU A 187 0.03 22.32 -1.65
N THR A 188 0.66 21.18 -1.99
CA THR A 188 2.07 20.91 -1.66
C THR A 188 3.03 21.01 -2.86
N GLN A 189 2.69 21.83 -3.87
CA GLN A 189 3.43 21.97 -5.14
C GLN A 189 4.93 22.23 -4.96
N ASN A 190 5.30 22.98 -3.91
CA ASN A 190 6.67 23.41 -3.64
C ASN A 190 7.32 22.64 -2.47
N GLU A 191 6.69 21.56 -1.98
CA GLU A 191 7.21 20.75 -0.87
C GLU A 191 7.72 19.38 -1.38
N PRO A 192 9.03 19.19 -1.59
CA PRO A 192 9.55 17.93 -2.14
C PRO A 192 9.35 16.72 -1.23
N ALA A 193 9.16 16.95 0.08
CA ALA A 193 8.96 15.93 1.08
C ALA A 193 7.47 15.56 1.29
N ARG A 194 6.52 16.29 0.69
CA ARG A 194 5.08 16.11 0.95
C ARG A 194 4.28 16.11 -0.34
N LYS A 195 3.39 15.14 -0.47
CA LYS A 195 2.45 15.02 -1.59
C LYS A 195 1.03 14.90 -1.05
N ASP A 196 0.27 15.98 -1.14
CA ASP A 196 -1.18 15.92 -0.96
C ASP A 196 -1.87 15.32 -2.18
N SER A 197 -3.07 14.79 -1.98
CA SER A 197 -3.77 14.08 -3.04
C SER A 197 -5.28 14.06 -2.88
N LEU A 198 -5.96 14.07 -4.03
CA LEU A 198 -7.39 13.84 -4.15
C LEU A 198 -7.62 12.43 -4.67
N TRP A 199 -8.51 11.69 -4.02
CA TRP A 199 -8.78 10.29 -4.28
C TRP A 199 -10.26 10.06 -4.52
N PHE A 200 -10.57 9.24 -5.52
CA PHE A 200 -11.87 8.60 -5.63
C PHE A 200 -11.76 7.15 -5.15
N ALA A 201 -12.74 6.66 -4.41
CA ALA A 201 -12.84 5.27 -4.02
C ALA A 201 -14.24 4.73 -4.21
N TYR A 202 -14.32 3.42 -4.41
CA TYR A 202 -15.57 2.68 -4.46
C TYR A 202 -15.42 1.41 -3.66
N SER A 203 -16.28 1.22 -2.66
CA SER A 203 -16.39 -0.02 -1.90
C SER A 203 -17.76 -0.65 -2.11
N GLN A 204 -17.78 -1.98 -2.23
CA GLN A 204 -18.99 -2.78 -2.34
C GLN A 204 -18.89 -3.97 -1.40
N GLN A 205 -19.96 -4.23 -0.64
CA GLN A 205 -20.08 -5.43 0.18
C GLN A 205 -21.38 -6.16 -0.13
N SER A 206 -21.29 -7.39 -0.61
CA SER A 206 -22.42 -8.24 -0.93
C SER A 206 -22.54 -9.40 0.06
N THR A 207 -23.78 -9.70 0.47
CA THR A 207 -24.13 -10.90 1.24
C THR A 207 -24.99 -11.81 0.38
N TRP A 208 -24.57 -13.05 0.22
CA TRP A 208 -25.14 -14.02 -0.70
C TRP A 208 -25.64 -15.24 0.06
N GLN A 209 -26.91 -15.59 -0.13
CA GLN A 209 -27.53 -16.80 0.42
C GLN A 209 -27.11 -18.06 -0.35
N LEU A 210 -25.82 -18.19 -0.68
CA LEU A 210 -25.24 -19.28 -1.47
C LEU A 210 -25.65 -20.67 -0.96
N PHE A 211 -25.73 -20.83 0.35
CA PHE A 211 -26.06 -22.11 0.99
C PHE A 211 -27.57 -22.41 1.02
N ASN A 212 -28.41 -21.42 0.69
CA ASN A 212 -29.87 -21.53 0.81
C ASN A 212 -30.51 -21.99 -0.51
N GLY A 213 -30.43 -23.30 -0.77
CA GLY A 213 -31.04 -23.91 -1.96
C GLY A 213 -32.57 -23.74 -2.03
N SER A 214 -33.25 -23.58 -0.89
CA SER A 214 -34.72 -23.53 -0.83
C SER A 214 -35.35 -22.27 -1.45
N ILE A 215 -34.59 -21.19 -1.58
CA ILE A 215 -35.04 -19.91 -2.17
C ILE A 215 -34.21 -19.54 -3.41
N SER A 216 -33.54 -20.51 -4.04
CA SER A 216 -32.70 -20.29 -5.24
C SER A 216 -31.47 -19.41 -5.02
N ARG A 217 -30.91 -19.42 -3.79
CA ARG A 217 -29.61 -18.80 -3.46
C ARG A 217 -29.47 -17.33 -3.90
N PRO A 218 -30.36 -16.41 -3.50
CA PRO A 218 -30.32 -15.01 -3.93
C PRO A 218 -29.24 -14.23 -3.18
N PHE A 219 -28.76 -13.14 -3.76
CA PHE A 219 -28.11 -12.09 -2.96
C PHE A 219 -29.15 -11.48 -2.01
N ARG A 220 -28.80 -11.34 -0.73
CA ARG A 220 -29.69 -10.71 0.26
C ARG A 220 -29.57 -9.20 0.23
N THR A 221 -28.34 -8.69 0.19
CA THR A 221 -28.07 -7.25 0.05
C THR A 221 -26.69 -7.02 -0.54
N THR A 222 -26.56 -5.92 -1.27
CA THR A 222 -25.29 -5.38 -1.73
C THR A 222 -25.26 -3.91 -1.35
N ASP A 223 -24.25 -3.50 -0.59
CA ASP A 223 -24.06 -2.11 -0.18
C ASP A 223 -22.97 -1.48 -1.06
N HIS A 224 -23.27 -0.33 -1.66
CA HIS A 224 -22.42 0.46 -2.54
C HIS A 224 -21.97 1.73 -1.80
N GLU A 225 -20.67 2.00 -1.76
CA GLU A 225 -20.08 3.11 -0.99
C GLU A 225 -18.99 3.83 -1.81
N PRO A 226 -19.37 4.73 -2.73
CA PRO A 226 -18.43 5.65 -3.37
C PRO A 226 -18.00 6.77 -2.42
N GLU A 227 -16.71 7.12 -2.46
CA GLU A 227 -16.09 8.16 -1.63
C GLU A 227 -15.22 9.09 -2.50
N LEU A 228 -15.22 10.38 -2.20
CA LEU A 228 -14.21 11.34 -2.67
C LEU A 228 -13.47 11.89 -1.45
N MET A 229 -12.15 11.83 -1.47
CA MET A 229 -11.29 12.11 -0.30
C MET A 229 -10.13 13.00 -0.68
N TYR A 230 -9.96 14.09 0.05
CA TYR A 230 -8.72 14.86 0.02
C TYR A 230 -7.86 14.49 1.22
N VAL A 231 -6.59 14.18 0.96
CA VAL A 231 -5.61 13.73 1.94
C VAL A 231 -4.44 14.71 1.95
N TYR A 232 -4.16 15.26 3.14
CA TYR A 232 -3.04 16.14 3.37
C TYR A 232 -1.97 15.42 4.21
N PRO A 233 -0.72 15.34 3.72
CA PRO A 233 0.38 14.69 4.41
C PRO A 233 0.82 15.51 5.62
N LEU A 234 1.03 14.83 6.73
CA LEU A 234 1.57 15.37 7.98
C LEU A 234 2.80 14.57 8.37
N ASP A 235 3.65 15.15 9.21
CA ASP A 235 4.72 14.39 9.84
C ASP A 235 5.06 14.94 11.23
N PHE A 236 4.08 14.86 12.13
CA PHE A 236 4.27 15.31 13.50
C PHE A 236 4.69 14.16 14.40
N ASN A 237 5.80 14.33 15.12
CA ASN A 237 6.21 13.42 16.18
C ASN A 237 5.30 13.58 17.39
N LEU A 238 4.79 12.46 17.88
CA LEU A 238 3.96 12.35 19.08
C LEU A 238 4.72 11.57 20.18
N PRO A 239 4.31 11.67 21.45
CA PRO A 239 4.93 10.93 22.54
C PRO A 239 5.01 9.42 22.28
N GLY A 240 6.07 8.78 22.78
CA GLY A 240 6.26 7.32 22.62
C GLY A 240 6.67 6.87 21.23
N GLY A 241 7.14 7.78 20.37
CA GLY A 241 7.64 7.47 19.02
C GLY A 241 6.55 7.36 17.95
N TRP A 242 5.32 7.72 18.28
CA TRP A 242 4.22 7.78 17.32
C TRP A 242 4.44 8.93 16.34
N ARG A 243 3.97 8.76 15.10
CA ARG A 243 3.96 9.79 14.07
C ARG A 243 2.55 9.98 13.56
N TRP A 244 2.05 11.22 13.57
CA TRP A 244 0.82 11.57 12.86
C TRP A 244 1.16 11.83 11.40
N ARG A 245 0.67 10.97 10.50
CA ARG A 245 1.10 10.92 9.10
C ARG A 245 0.17 11.63 8.13
N TYR A 246 -1.13 11.71 8.44
CA TYR A 246 -2.04 12.46 7.56
C TYR A 246 -3.29 12.91 8.28
N ALA A 247 -3.90 13.95 7.74
CA ALA A 247 -5.29 14.33 7.98
C ALA A 247 -6.01 14.47 6.64
N GLY A 248 -7.33 14.42 6.65
CA GLY A 248 -8.11 14.54 5.42
C GLY A 248 -9.57 14.80 5.67
N VAL A 249 -10.26 15.13 4.58
CA VAL A 249 -11.70 15.32 4.53
C VAL A 249 -12.26 14.47 3.39
N GLY A 250 -13.45 13.95 3.55
CA GLY A 250 -14.12 13.20 2.49
C GLY A 250 -15.63 13.37 2.49
N VAL A 251 -16.21 13.08 1.34
CA VAL A 251 -17.66 12.91 1.17
C VAL A 251 -17.92 11.48 0.72
N VAL A 252 -18.95 10.86 1.28
CA VAL A 252 -19.33 9.48 1.00
C VAL A 252 -20.83 9.37 0.86
N HIS A 253 -21.25 8.71 -0.21
CA HIS A 253 -22.58 8.18 -0.35
C HIS A 253 -22.53 6.69 -0.01
N GLN A 254 -23.52 6.18 0.71
CA GLN A 254 -23.68 4.74 0.91
C GLN A 254 -25.14 4.36 0.71
N SER A 255 -25.42 3.38 -0.15
CA SER A 255 -26.76 2.85 -0.39
C SER A 255 -26.72 1.37 -0.69
N ASN A 256 -27.86 0.68 -0.58
CA ASN A 256 -27.96 -0.73 -0.95
C ASN A 256 -28.53 -0.97 -2.37
N GLY A 257 -28.79 0.12 -3.12
CA GLY A 257 -29.33 0.06 -4.47
C GLY A 257 -30.70 -0.59 -4.61
N GLN A 258 -31.46 -0.74 -3.51
CA GLN A 258 -32.78 -1.37 -3.52
C GLN A 258 -33.90 -0.34 -3.69
N SER A 259 -35.04 -0.80 -4.21
CA SER A 259 -36.29 -0.04 -4.17
C SER A 259 -37.02 -0.26 -2.82
N LEU A 260 -38.09 0.51 -2.58
CA LEU A 260 -38.99 0.22 -1.46
C LEU A 260 -39.52 -1.22 -1.53
N PRO A 261 -39.69 -1.90 -0.37
CA PRO A 261 -39.49 -1.40 1.00
C PRO A 261 -38.06 -1.55 1.55
N LEU A 262 -37.13 -2.07 0.75
CA LEU A 262 -35.78 -2.45 1.19
C LEU A 262 -34.74 -1.34 1.01
N SER A 263 -35.10 -0.24 0.32
CA SER A 263 -34.24 0.93 0.09
C SER A 263 -33.59 1.40 1.39
N ARG A 264 -32.27 1.54 1.40
CA ARG A 264 -31.53 2.19 2.48
C ARG A 264 -30.43 3.03 1.86
N SER A 265 -30.28 4.26 2.36
CA SER A 265 -29.22 5.16 1.91
C SER A 265 -28.92 6.25 2.94
N TRP A 266 -27.75 6.85 2.82
CA TRP A 266 -27.34 8.02 3.58
C TRP A 266 -26.09 8.64 2.98
N ASN A 267 -25.96 9.95 3.17
CA ASN A 267 -24.80 10.74 2.74
C ASN A 267 -24.05 11.29 3.96
N ARG A 268 -22.72 11.32 3.90
CA ARG A 268 -21.88 11.82 5.00
C ARG A 268 -20.73 12.68 4.47
N VAL A 269 -20.41 13.72 5.22
CA VAL A 269 -19.09 14.38 5.16
C VAL A 269 -18.29 13.95 6.38
N TYR A 270 -16.99 13.73 6.23
CA TYR A 270 -16.17 13.24 7.31
C TYR A 270 -14.78 13.86 7.34
N LEU A 271 -14.22 13.93 8.54
CA LEU A 271 -12.81 14.15 8.79
C LEU A 271 -12.15 12.81 9.06
N MET A 272 -10.91 12.66 8.63
CA MET A 272 -10.11 11.47 8.88
C MET A 272 -8.66 11.81 9.20
N GLY A 273 -7.97 10.86 9.80
CA GLY A 273 -6.54 10.95 10.02
C GLY A 273 -5.95 9.60 10.40
N GLY A 274 -4.62 9.52 10.38
CA GLY A 274 -3.92 8.31 10.75
C GLY A 274 -2.56 8.57 11.35
N ALA A 275 -2.25 7.83 12.41
CA ALA A 275 -0.97 7.81 13.08
C ALA A 275 -0.40 6.39 13.10
N GLU A 276 0.92 6.30 13.21
CA GLU A 276 1.63 5.02 13.22
C GLU A 276 2.78 5.00 14.22
N LEU A 277 3.19 3.80 14.62
CA LEU A 277 4.37 3.53 15.43
C LEU A 277 5.27 2.53 14.69
N GLY A 278 6.17 3.07 13.87
CA GLY A 278 6.91 2.31 12.87
C GLY A 278 5.95 1.50 11.98
N ASP A 279 6.38 0.32 11.55
CA ASP A 279 5.53 -0.59 10.77
C ASP A 279 4.70 -1.56 11.63
N ARG A 280 4.75 -1.41 12.95
CA ARG A 280 4.08 -2.36 13.87
C ARG A 280 2.64 -1.98 14.15
N PHE A 281 2.35 -0.69 14.32
CA PHE A 281 1.01 -0.24 14.68
C PHE A 281 0.55 0.90 13.78
N THR A 282 -0.71 0.83 13.37
CA THR A 282 -1.41 1.97 12.77
C THR A 282 -2.73 2.20 13.48
N VAL A 283 -3.08 3.46 13.67
CA VAL A 283 -4.38 3.89 14.18
C VAL A 283 -4.94 4.89 13.20
N THR A 284 -6.10 4.60 12.63
CA THR A 284 -6.83 5.53 11.77
C THR A 284 -8.18 5.86 12.39
N GLY A 285 -8.62 7.09 12.20
CA GLY A 285 -9.88 7.59 12.75
C GLY A 285 -10.70 8.28 11.68
N ARG A 286 -12.03 8.19 11.82
CA ARG A 286 -13.00 8.97 11.08
C ARG A 286 -14.05 9.50 12.03
N ILE A 287 -14.42 10.76 11.85
CA ILE A 287 -15.62 11.36 12.46
C ILE A 287 -16.45 11.98 11.34
N TRP A 288 -17.75 11.76 11.35
CA TRP A 288 -18.62 12.17 10.27
C TRP A 288 -19.90 12.82 10.75
N GLN A 289 -20.39 13.71 9.90
CA GLN A 289 -21.71 14.30 9.99
C GLN A 289 -22.56 13.74 8.87
N ARG A 290 -23.74 13.22 9.21
CA ARG A 290 -24.75 12.84 8.22
C ARG A 290 -25.29 14.12 7.57
N MET A 291 -25.37 14.14 6.25
CA MET A 291 -26.00 15.22 5.50
C MET A 291 -27.53 15.12 5.63
N SER A 292 -28.19 16.25 5.81
CA SER A 292 -29.65 16.28 5.94
C SER A 292 -30.33 15.89 4.63
N GLU A 293 -31.39 15.09 4.74
CA GLU A 293 -32.25 14.69 3.63
C GLU A 293 -33.69 15.14 3.97
N GLU A 294 -34.51 15.40 2.95
CA GLU A 294 -35.93 15.68 3.16
C GLU A 294 -36.61 14.47 3.80
N ALA A 295 -37.48 14.67 4.80
CA ALA A 295 -38.10 13.57 5.54
C ALA A 295 -38.83 12.56 4.64
N ALA A 296 -39.44 13.02 3.54
CA ALA A 296 -40.12 12.18 2.56
C ALA A 296 -39.18 11.32 1.68
N LYS A 297 -37.88 11.61 1.68
CA LYS A 297 -36.84 10.93 0.90
C LYS A 297 -35.78 10.24 1.78
N ASP A 298 -35.91 10.35 3.10
CA ASP A 298 -34.97 9.75 4.04
C ASP A 298 -35.35 8.28 4.27
N ASP A 299 -34.56 7.35 3.72
CA ASP A 299 -34.84 5.92 3.84
C ASP A 299 -34.72 5.40 5.29
N ASN A 300 -33.95 6.08 6.14
CA ASN A 300 -33.54 5.60 7.46
C ASN A 300 -33.11 6.77 8.38
N PRO A 301 -34.07 7.58 8.89
CA PRO A 301 -33.80 8.81 9.62
C PRO A 301 -33.01 8.61 10.93
N ASP A 302 -33.11 7.42 11.50
CA ASP A 302 -32.46 7.04 12.76
C ASP A 302 -31.11 6.34 12.56
N ILE A 303 -30.57 6.21 11.33
CA ILE A 303 -29.34 5.43 11.05
C ILE A 303 -28.13 5.85 11.90
N SER A 304 -27.94 7.16 12.12
CA SER A 304 -26.85 7.69 12.94
C SER A 304 -27.00 7.37 14.43
N ASN A 305 -28.15 6.88 14.88
CA ASN A 305 -28.34 6.40 16.24
C ASN A 305 -27.81 4.97 16.44
N TYR A 306 -27.54 4.23 15.36
CA TYR A 306 -27.08 2.84 15.40
C TYR A 306 -25.64 2.68 14.88
N ILE A 307 -25.39 3.02 13.61
CA ILE A 307 -24.05 2.89 13.00
C ILE A 307 -23.09 3.92 13.62
N GLY A 308 -23.62 5.11 13.85
CA GLY A 308 -22.97 6.13 14.65
C GLY A 308 -22.38 7.31 13.89
N ARG A 309 -21.35 7.93 14.48
CA ARG A 309 -20.72 9.20 14.04
C ARG A 309 -19.20 9.13 14.01
N ALA A 310 -18.61 8.08 14.58
CA ALA A 310 -17.17 7.91 14.58
C ALA A 310 -16.78 6.44 14.39
N GLU A 311 -15.62 6.24 13.77
CA GLU A 311 -14.95 4.96 13.60
C GLU A 311 -13.48 5.14 13.94
N VAL A 312 -12.93 4.22 14.73
CA VAL A 312 -11.50 4.13 14.97
C VAL A 312 -11.05 2.71 14.62
N THR A 313 -10.00 2.60 13.83
CA THR A 313 -9.37 1.33 13.48
C THR A 313 -7.95 1.30 14.01
N GLY A 314 -7.63 0.30 14.83
CA GLY A 314 -6.27 -0.05 15.22
C GLY A 314 -5.82 -1.30 14.49
N ARG A 315 -4.59 -1.31 13.96
CA ARG A 315 -3.94 -2.51 13.43
C ARG A 315 -2.61 -2.75 14.09
N TRP A 316 -2.31 -4.02 14.34
CA TRP A 316 -1.06 -4.48 14.90
C TRP A 316 -0.49 -5.59 14.03
N ASN A 317 0.67 -5.32 13.42
CA ASN A 317 1.48 -6.33 12.76
C ASN A 317 2.29 -7.07 13.83
N PHE A 318 1.70 -8.13 14.37
CA PHE A 318 2.30 -8.97 15.41
C PHE A 318 3.63 -9.57 14.94
N ASN A 319 3.66 -9.98 13.67
CA ASN A 319 4.89 -10.34 12.95
C ASN A 319 4.67 -10.07 11.46
N ARG A 320 5.67 -10.40 10.63
CA ARG A 320 5.64 -10.15 9.18
C ARG A 320 4.45 -10.81 8.46
N ASP A 321 3.93 -11.91 9.01
CA ASP A 321 2.87 -12.70 8.37
C ASP A 321 1.51 -12.52 9.02
N ASN A 322 1.40 -11.89 10.19
CA ASN A 322 0.18 -11.83 10.98
C ASN A 322 -0.16 -10.39 11.39
N THR A 323 -1.34 -9.95 10.97
CA THR A 323 -1.92 -8.66 11.37
C THR A 323 -3.20 -8.90 12.15
N LEU A 324 -3.32 -8.26 13.31
CA LEU A 324 -4.55 -8.15 14.08
C LEU A 324 -5.16 -6.77 13.86
N GLY A 325 -6.47 -6.71 13.69
CA GLY A 325 -7.22 -5.47 13.51
C GLY A 325 -8.39 -5.38 14.48
N ILE A 326 -8.66 -4.17 14.95
CA ILE A 326 -9.88 -3.82 15.66
C ILE A 326 -10.47 -2.57 15.03
N THR A 327 -11.73 -2.62 14.63
CA THR A 327 -12.52 -1.46 14.23
C THR A 327 -13.63 -1.25 15.25
N VAL A 328 -13.74 -0.04 15.81
CA VAL A 328 -14.82 0.33 16.72
C VAL A 328 -15.60 1.47 16.10
N ARG A 329 -16.92 1.31 16.00
CA ARG A 329 -17.87 2.38 15.66
C ARG A 329 -18.69 2.76 16.87
N ASN A 330 -18.99 4.04 17.02
CA ASN A 330 -19.84 4.53 18.09
C ASN A 330 -20.74 5.70 17.63
N ASN A 331 -21.93 5.79 18.21
CA ASN A 331 -22.89 6.84 17.90
C ASN A 331 -22.65 8.18 18.61
N LEU A 332 -21.70 8.21 19.55
CA LEU A 332 -21.35 9.38 20.36
C LEU A 332 -22.58 9.97 21.07
N ARG A 333 -23.44 9.09 21.57
CA ARG A 333 -24.60 9.40 22.40
C ARG A 333 -24.59 8.53 23.64
N GLU A 334 -25.39 8.91 24.65
CA GLU A 334 -25.54 8.16 25.90
C GLU A 334 -25.92 6.68 25.69
N SER A 335 -26.67 6.38 24.62
CA SER A 335 -27.06 5.00 24.30
C SER A 335 -25.88 4.10 23.90
N GLY A 336 -24.72 4.68 23.56
CA GLY A 336 -23.48 3.95 23.28
C GLY A 336 -23.55 2.92 22.15
N ARG A 337 -24.57 3.01 21.28
CA ARG A 337 -24.75 2.06 20.18
C ARG A 337 -23.63 2.21 19.14
N GLY A 338 -23.30 1.10 18.52
CA GLY A 338 -22.24 1.02 17.53
C GLY A 338 -21.89 -0.43 17.24
N SER A 339 -20.64 -0.67 16.86
CA SER A 339 -20.14 -2.03 16.59
C SER A 339 -18.66 -2.15 16.86
N VAL A 340 -18.23 -3.39 17.06
CA VAL A 340 -16.84 -3.79 17.12
C VAL A 340 -16.63 -4.86 16.06
N ARG A 341 -15.53 -4.74 15.32
CA ARG A 341 -15.05 -5.75 14.38
C ARG A 341 -13.62 -6.12 14.76
N LEU A 342 -13.37 -7.40 14.96
CA LEU A 342 -12.05 -7.98 15.16
C LEU A 342 -11.64 -8.70 13.89
N GLU A 343 -10.39 -8.52 13.47
CA GLU A 343 -9.84 -9.09 12.24
C GLU A 343 -8.50 -9.76 12.53
N TRP A 344 -8.27 -10.92 11.93
CA TRP A 344 -6.97 -11.55 11.84
C TRP A 344 -6.66 -11.86 10.38
N LEU A 345 -5.55 -11.32 9.89
CA LEU A 345 -5.04 -11.55 8.56
C LEU A 345 -3.71 -12.30 8.66
N LYS A 346 -3.62 -13.44 7.99
CA LYS A 346 -2.40 -14.25 7.88
C LYS A 346 -1.93 -14.33 6.43
N ALA A 347 -0.68 -13.95 6.15
CA ALA A 347 -0.07 -14.11 4.83
C ALA A 347 -0.11 -15.56 4.35
N ILE A 348 -0.52 -15.75 3.09
CA ILE A 348 -0.43 -17.03 2.38
C ILE A 348 0.70 -16.90 1.35
N GLY A 349 1.72 -17.73 1.50
CA GLY A 349 2.96 -17.64 0.73
C GLY A 349 3.94 -16.61 1.32
N ASP A 350 4.88 -16.15 0.50
CA ASP A 350 5.85 -15.13 0.90
C ASP A 350 5.17 -13.75 1.03
N SER A 351 5.12 -13.21 2.24
CA SER A 351 4.57 -11.89 2.56
C SER A 351 5.30 -10.72 1.88
N THR A 352 6.47 -10.93 1.27
CA THR A 352 7.10 -9.93 0.39
C THR A 352 6.53 -9.87 -1.02
N LYS A 353 5.89 -10.94 -1.49
CA LYS A 353 5.46 -11.07 -2.88
C LYS A 353 3.97 -11.31 -3.04
N SER A 354 3.31 -11.77 -1.97
CA SER A 354 1.90 -12.12 -1.96
C SER A 354 1.07 -11.10 -1.18
N ASN A 355 -0.01 -10.63 -1.81
CA ASN A 355 -1.04 -9.79 -1.21
C ASN A 355 -2.18 -10.64 -0.62
N LEU A 356 -2.13 -11.96 -0.80
CA LEU A 356 -3.17 -12.89 -0.35
C LEU A 356 -3.06 -13.14 1.15
N ARG A 357 -4.19 -13.03 1.83
CA ARG A 357 -4.34 -13.26 3.26
C ARG A 357 -5.44 -14.28 3.50
N PHE A 358 -5.19 -15.24 4.39
CA PHE A 358 -6.26 -15.88 5.13
C PHE A 358 -6.86 -14.83 6.07
N HIS A 359 -8.17 -14.63 6.01
CA HIS A 359 -8.85 -13.55 6.72
C HIS A 359 -9.98 -14.11 7.56
N THR A 360 -9.88 -13.91 8.88
CA THR A 360 -10.93 -14.19 9.85
C THR A 360 -11.44 -12.87 10.43
N GLN A 361 -12.76 -12.70 10.45
CA GLN A 361 -13.42 -11.51 10.95
C GLN A 361 -14.53 -11.89 11.93
N LEU A 362 -14.58 -11.26 13.09
CA LEU A 362 -15.71 -11.32 14.02
C LEU A 362 -16.32 -9.94 14.17
N PHE A 363 -17.56 -9.78 13.73
CA PHE A 363 -18.35 -8.56 13.89
C PHE A 363 -19.35 -8.74 15.04
N HIS A 364 -19.51 -7.71 15.87
CA HIS A 364 -20.57 -7.62 16.87
C HIS A 364 -21.11 -6.19 16.98
N GLY A 365 -22.43 -6.01 16.82
CA GLY A 365 -23.09 -4.72 16.98
C GLY A 365 -24.08 -4.39 15.87
N TYR A 366 -24.22 -3.09 15.59
CA TYR A 366 -25.13 -2.55 14.57
C TYR A 366 -24.42 -2.18 13.27
N GLY A 367 -25.14 -2.23 12.15
CA GLY A 367 -24.58 -1.86 10.84
C GLY A 367 -23.67 -2.91 10.21
N ASP A 368 -23.96 -4.20 10.42
CA ASP A 368 -23.28 -5.30 9.71
C ASP A 368 -23.47 -5.20 8.18
N THR A 369 -24.70 -4.86 7.78
CA THR A 369 -25.08 -4.43 6.44
C THR A 369 -26.02 -3.23 6.58
N LEU A 370 -26.20 -2.47 5.50
CA LEU A 370 -27.05 -1.29 5.51
C LEU A 370 -28.53 -1.64 5.74
N VAL A 371 -29.01 -2.74 5.13
CA VAL A 371 -30.38 -3.23 5.32
C VAL A 371 -30.68 -3.66 6.76
N ASP A 372 -29.64 -4.06 7.51
CA ASP A 372 -29.72 -4.47 8.93
C ASP A 372 -29.18 -3.39 9.89
N TYR A 373 -29.12 -2.12 9.48
CA TYR A 373 -28.43 -1.07 10.27
C TYR A 373 -28.93 -0.95 11.72
N ASN A 374 -30.22 -1.17 11.96
CA ASN A 374 -30.88 -1.07 13.27
C ASN A 374 -30.99 -2.42 13.99
N ARG A 375 -30.33 -3.48 13.50
CA ARG A 375 -30.31 -4.80 14.11
C ARG A 375 -28.94 -5.11 14.70
N LYS A 376 -28.92 -5.59 15.94
CA LYS A 376 -27.69 -6.06 16.58
C LYS A 376 -27.39 -7.47 16.11
N ARG A 377 -26.21 -7.71 15.55
CA ARG A 377 -25.78 -9.00 15.01
C ARG A 377 -24.41 -9.39 15.55
N THR A 378 -24.16 -10.70 15.62
CA THR A 378 -22.82 -11.27 15.78
C THR A 378 -22.55 -12.14 14.57
N VAL A 379 -21.47 -11.87 13.84
CA VAL A 379 -21.13 -12.59 12.60
C VAL A 379 -19.66 -12.95 12.56
N LEU A 380 -19.39 -14.24 12.44
CA LEU A 380 -18.05 -14.76 12.13
C LEU A 380 -17.94 -14.95 10.62
N SER A 381 -16.88 -14.45 10.01
CA SER A 381 -16.54 -14.65 8.59
C SER A 381 -15.14 -15.21 8.46
N ILE A 382 -14.95 -16.22 7.63
CA ILE A 382 -13.67 -16.86 7.38
C ILE A 382 -13.50 -17.02 5.87
N GLY A 383 -12.36 -16.57 5.35
CA GLY A 383 -12.09 -16.67 3.93
C GLY A 383 -10.74 -16.12 3.53
N LEU A 384 -10.69 -15.55 2.33
CA LEU A 384 -9.50 -15.02 1.72
C LEU A 384 -9.66 -13.53 1.46
N SER A 385 -8.56 -12.79 1.50
CA SER A 385 -8.53 -11.38 1.12
C SER A 385 -7.27 -11.02 0.37
N LEU A 386 -7.40 -10.14 -0.61
CA LEU A 386 -6.30 -9.37 -1.16
C LEU A 386 -6.24 -8.04 -0.42
N VAL A 387 -5.07 -7.73 0.13
CA VAL A 387 -4.80 -6.44 0.78
C VAL A 387 -3.73 -5.70 -0.02
N ASP A 388 -3.93 -4.40 -0.20
CA ASP A 388 -2.90 -3.52 -0.71
C ASP A 388 -2.00 -3.08 0.45
N PHE A 389 -0.71 -2.90 0.21
CA PHE A 389 0.30 -2.63 1.25
C PHE A 389 1.09 -1.35 1.03
#